data_AF-A0A7M3ZDA2-F1
#
_entry.id   AF-A0A7M3ZDA2-F1
#
_cell.length_a   1.000
_cell.length_b   1.000
_cell.length_c   1.000
_cell.angle_alpha   90.00
_cell.angle_beta   90.00
_cell.angle_gamma   90.00
#
_symmetry.space_group_name_H-M   'P 1'
#
loop_
_entity.id
_entity.type
_entity.pdbx_description
1 polymer ?
#
loop_
_entity_poly.entity_id
_entity_poly.type
_entity_poly.pdbx_seq_one_letter_code
_entity_poly.pdbx_strand_id
1 'polypeptide(L)'
;MAQDGEDSTLNQSRVAWLAEQIAYHSDLYYNQARNEISDVEFDALWDELKQLDPDHPQLRRVGAEIDPGTIKVDHMFPMLSLNKGT
;
A
#
# COMPACT_ATOMS: atom_id res chain seq x y z
N MET A 1 27.04 12.92 25.75
CA MET A 1 26.64 12.80 24.34
C MET A 1 26.17 11.37 24.04
N ALA A 2 25.01 10.94 24.56
CA ALA A 2 24.55 9.55 24.42
C ALA A 2 23.05 9.43 24.07
N GLN A 3 22.46 10.45 23.44
CA GLN A 3 21.01 10.46 23.13
C GLN A 3 20.70 10.07 21.67
N ASP A 4 21.61 10.32 20.71
CA ASP A 4 21.33 10.09 19.29
C ASP A 4 21.13 8.61 18.88
N GLY A 5 21.65 7.67 19.69
CA GLY A 5 21.58 6.24 19.40
C GLY A 5 20.26 5.56 19.77
N GLU A 6 19.56 6.06 20.79
CA GLU A 6 18.28 5.49 21.24
C GLU A 6 17.10 6.03 20.41
N ASP A 7 17.14 7.32 20.05
CA ASP A 7 16.11 7.93 19.21
C ASP A 7 16.06 7.30 17.80
N SER A 8 17.22 6.92 17.26
CA SER A 8 17.32 6.28 15.94
C SER A 8 16.70 4.88 15.90
N THR A 9 16.79 4.10 16.98
CA THR A 9 16.22 2.74 17.05
C THR A 9 14.72 2.77 17.32
N LEU A 10 14.25 3.73 18.11
CA LEU A 10 12.82 3.99 18.32
C LEU A 10 12.13 4.44 17.02
N ASN A 11 12.76 5.34 16.26
CA ASN A 11 12.26 5.76 14.95
C ASN A 11 12.18 4.60 13.95
N GLN A 12 13.20 3.74 13.88
CA GLN A 12 13.17 2.55 13.04
C GLN A 12 12.04 1.59 13.43
N SER A 13 11.83 1.38 14.74
CA SER A 13 10.75 0.54 15.25
C SER A 13 9.38 1.13 14.91
N ARG A 14 9.24 2.46 14.97
CA ARG A 14 8.01 3.17 14.61
C ARG A 14 7.73 3.10 13.11
N VAL A 15 8.76 3.31 12.27
CA VAL A 15 8.67 3.16 10.81
C VAL A 15 8.22 1.76 10.42
N ALA A 16 8.81 0.72 11.03
CA ALA A 16 8.41 -0.67 10.79
C ALA A 16 6.93 -0.91 11.16
N TRP A 17 6.51 -0.43 12.32
CA TRP A 17 5.11 -0.55 12.75
C TRP A 17 4.14 0.18 11.80
N LEU A 18 4.45 1.42 11.41
CA LEU A 18 3.62 2.19 10.47
C LEU A 18 3.53 1.50 9.12
N ALA A 19 4.65 0.98 8.61
CA ALA A 19 4.70 0.23 7.36
C ALA A 19 3.83 -1.05 7.41
N GLU A 20 3.82 -1.77 8.53
CA GLU A 20 2.94 -2.93 8.74
C GLU A 20 1.47 -2.53 8.80
N GLN A 21 1.11 -1.47 9.52
CA GLN A 21 -0.29 -1.02 9.59
C GLN A 21 -0.81 -0.57 8.23
N ILE A 22 -0.02 0.21 7.49
CA ILE A 22 -0.38 0.65 6.14
C ILE A 22 -0.56 -0.55 5.21
N ALA A 23 0.35 -1.54 5.26
CA ALA A 23 0.23 -2.75 4.46
C ALA A 23 -1.02 -3.57 4.81
N TYR A 24 -1.32 -3.74 6.10
CA TYR A 24 -2.49 -4.46 6.57
C TYR A 24 -3.80 -3.79 6.13
N HIS A 25 -3.94 -2.48 6.32
CA HIS A 25 -5.15 -1.76 5.91
C HIS A 25 -5.28 -1.64 4.39
N SER A 26 -4.15 -1.57 3.67
CA SER A 26 -4.16 -1.63 2.20
C SER A 26 -4.66 -2.99 1.69
N ASP A 27 -4.24 -4.10 2.32
CA ASP A 27 -4.72 -5.44 1.98
C ASP A 27 -6.23 -5.59 2.24
N LEU A 28 -6.70 -5.12 3.40
CA LEU A 28 -8.13 -5.09 3.71
C LEU A 28 -8.94 -4.35 2.64
N TYR A 29 -8.46 -3.18 2.22
CA TYR A 29 -9.13 -2.34 1.23
C TYR A 29 -9.11 -2.97 -0.17
N TYR A 30 -7.92 -3.32 -0.69
CA TYR A 30 -7.75 -3.76 -2.07
C TYR A 30 -8.16 -5.22 -2.31
N ASN A 31 -7.86 -6.11 -1.37
CA ASN A 31 -8.03 -7.56 -1.56
C ASN A 31 -9.28 -8.09 -0.86
N GLN A 32 -9.63 -7.56 0.31
CA GLN A 32 -10.74 -8.09 1.11
C GLN A 32 -12.03 -7.27 1.01
N ALA A 33 -12.00 -6.12 0.34
CA ALA A 33 -13.12 -5.17 0.25
C ALA A 33 -13.71 -4.82 1.63
N ARG A 34 -12.84 -4.63 2.63
CA ARG A 34 -13.17 -4.31 4.02
C ARG A 34 -12.40 -3.07 4.49
N ASN A 35 -13.03 -2.31 5.36
CA ASN A 35 -12.45 -1.11 5.95
C ASN A 35 -12.60 -1.20 7.47
N GLU A 36 -11.49 -1.14 8.20
CA GLU A 36 -11.47 -1.10 9.67
C GLU A 36 -11.26 0.32 10.20
N ILE A 37 -10.58 1.16 9.42
CA ILE A 37 -10.30 2.56 9.74
C ILE A 37 -10.87 3.48 8.66
N SER A 38 -11.12 4.74 9.03
CA SER A 38 -11.48 5.78 8.08
C SER A 38 -10.30 6.17 7.20
N ASP A 39 -10.58 6.68 5.99
CA ASP A 39 -9.58 7.28 5.11
C ASP A 39 -8.71 8.32 5.83
N VAL A 40 -9.30 9.12 6.74
CA VAL A 40 -8.55 10.14 7.50
C VAL A 40 -7.54 9.51 8.47
N GLU A 41 -7.88 8.38 9.07
CA GLU A 41 -6.99 7.66 9.98
C GLU A 41 -5.86 6.99 9.20
N PHE A 42 -6.16 6.46 8.02
CA PHE A 42 -5.15 5.90 7.12
C PHE A 42 -4.17 6.98 6.62
N ASP A 43 -4.69 8.13 6.19
CA ASP A 43 -3.90 9.28 5.76
C ASP A 43 -2.96 9.77 6.87
N ALA A 44 -3.42 9.76 8.13
CA ALA A 44 -2.57 10.12 9.26
C ALA A 44 -1.38 9.16 9.46
N LEU A 45 -1.61 7.85 9.33
CA LEU A 45 -0.54 6.84 9.38
C LEU A 45 0.45 7.01 8.21
N TRP A 46 -0.08 7.29 7.02
CA TRP A 46 0.71 7.50 5.81
C TRP A 46 1.60 8.75 5.93
N ASP A 47 1.03 9.87 6.38
CA ASP A 47 1.76 11.12 6.58
C ASP A 47 2.82 10.99 7.66
N GLU A 48 2.56 10.25 8.75
CA GLU A 48 3.56 9.97 9.78
C GLU A 48 4.72 9.14 9.21
N LEU A 49 4.45 8.08 8.46
CA LEU A 49 5.49 7.28 7.81
C LEU A 49 6.31 8.13 6.86
N LYS A 50 5.67 9.00 6.08
CA LYS A 50 6.32 9.91 5.13
C LYS A 50 7.21 10.96 5.82
N GLN A 51 6.84 11.41 7.01
CA GLN A 51 7.68 12.33 7.79
C GLN A 51 8.92 11.65 8.36
N LEU A 52 8.80 10.39 8.77
CA LEU A 52 9.90 9.62 9.36
C LEU A 52 10.84 9.01 8.30
N ASP A 53 10.28 8.40 7.26
CA ASP A 53 11.00 7.76 6.16
C ASP A 53 10.29 8.01 4.81
N PRO A 54 10.57 9.13 4.14
CA PRO A 54 9.94 9.48 2.87
C PRO A 54 10.30 8.55 1.71
N ASP A 55 11.38 7.77 1.83
CA ASP A 55 11.84 6.83 0.81
C ASP A 55 11.37 5.39 1.07
N HIS A 56 10.57 5.17 2.12
CA HIS A 56 10.08 3.85 2.47
C HIS A 56 9.27 3.21 1.32
N PRO A 57 9.53 1.95 0.94
CA PRO A 57 8.88 1.30 -0.19
C PRO A 57 7.35 1.21 -0.08
N GLN A 58 6.80 1.19 1.15
CA GLN A 58 5.35 1.17 1.34
C GLN A 58 4.63 2.42 0.83
N LEU A 59 5.29 3.58 0.84
CA LEU A 59 4.71 4.83 0.31
C LEU A 59 4.57 4.82 -1.21
N ARG A 60 5.20 3.86 -1.89
CA ARG A 60 5.12 3.70 -3.36
C ARG A 60 4.25 2.51 -3.76
N ARG A 61 3.78 1.72 -2.79
CA ARG A 61 2.99 0.52 -3.03
C ARG A 61 1.52 0.90 -3.15
N VAL A 62 0.88 0.49 -4.24
CA VAL A 62 -0.53 0.78 -4.52
C VAL A 62 -1.18 -0.45 -5.12
N GLY A 63 -2.40 -0.77 -4.68
CA GLY A 63 -3.23 -1.83 -5.24
C GLY A 63 -2.95 -3.22 -4.66
N ALA A 64 -3.69 -4.20 -5.19
CA ALA A 64 -3.54 -5.61 -4.89
C ALA A 64 -2.18 -6.15 -5.32
N GLU A 65 -1.71 -7.20 -4.65
CA GLU A 65 -0.58 -7.98 -5.16
C GLU A 65 -0.96 -8.57 -6.52
N ILE A 66 -0.12 -8.31 -7.53
CA ILE A 66 -0.29 -8.95 -8.83
C ILE A 66 0.11 -10.41 -8.65
N ASP A 67 -0.84 -11.33 -8.89
CA ASP A 67 -0.55 -12.75 -8.81
C ASP A 67 0.67 -13.10 -9.68
N PRO A 68 1.65 -13.84 -9.13
CA PRO A 68 2.84 -14.24 -9.86
C PRO A 68 2.42 -15.09 -11.06
N GLY A 69 2.62 -14.56 -12.28
CA GLY A 69 2.19 -15.19 -13.53
C GLY A 69 1.27 -14.33 -14.40
N THR A 70 0.80 -13.19 -13.88
CA THR A 70 0.06 -12.21 -14.69
C THR A 70 1.04 -11.44 -15.59
N ILE A 71 1.37 -12.04 -16.74
CA ILE A 71 2.09 -11.37 -17.81
C ILE A 71 1.10 -10.76 -18.79
N LYS A 72 1.50 -9.67 -19.47
CA LYS A 72 0.73 -9.19 -20.62
C LYS A 72 0.76 -10.27 -21.69
N VAL A 73 -0.41 -10.80 -22.02
CA VAL A 73 -0.58 -11.79 -23.09
C VAL A 73 -1.22 -11.13 -24.31
N ASP A 74 -0.76 -11.52 -25.49
CA ASP A 74 -1.38 -11.08 -26.74
C ASP A 74 -2.61 -11.95 -27.02
N HIS A 75 -3.76 -11.31 -27.28
CA HIS A 75 -5.00 -12.03 -27.53
C HIS A 75 -5.00 -12.53 -28.99
N MET A 76 -5.05 -13.85 -29.17
CA MET A 76 -5.09 -14.49 -30.51
C MET A 76 -6.25 -14.00 -31.39
N PHE A 77 -7.33 -13.52 -30.78
CA PHE A 77 -8.45 -12.89 -31.45
C PHE A 77 -8.70 -11.50 -30.85
N PRO A 78 -9.11 -10.51 -31.67
CA PRO A 78 -9.44 -9.20 -31.15
C PRO A 78 -10.61 -9.29 -30.15
N MET A 79 -10.48 -8.63 -29.01
CA MET A 79 -11.59 -8.45 -28.08
C MET A 79 -12.63 -7.51 -28.70
N LEU A 80 -13.77 -8.07 -29.10
CA LEU A 80 -14.89 -7.31 -29.69
C LEU A 80 -15.83 -6.80 -28.58
N SER A 81 -16.48 -5.65 -28.80
CA SER A 81 -17.52 -5.13 -27.90
C SER A 81 -18.91 -5.65 -28.29
N LEU A 82 -19.82 -5.73 -27.30
CA LEU A 82 -21.23 -6.02 -27.54
C LEU A 82 -21.96 -4.77 -28.06
N ASN A 83 -22.88 -4.96 -29.02
CA ASN A 83 -23.74 -3.89 -29.52
C ASN A 83 -24.87 -3.58 -28.53
N LYS A 84 -25.30 -2.32 -28.44
CA LYS A 84 -26.41 -1.90 -27.58
C LYS A 84 -27.74 -2.33 -28.20
N GLY A 85 -28.63 -2.91 -27.40
CA GLY A 85 -30.00 -3.21 -27.80
C GLY A 85 -30.82 -1.93 -28.01
N THR A 86 -31.63 -1.90 -29.07
CA THR A 86 -32.65 -0.88 -29.34
C THR A 86 -33.92 -1.17 -28.55
#